data_AF-A0A353ECE0-F1
#
_entry.id   AF-A0A353ECE0-F1
#
_cell.length_a   1.000
_cell.length_b   1.000
_cell.length_c   1.000
_cell.angle_alpha   90.00
_cell.angle_beta   90.00
_cell.angle_gamma   90.00
#
_symmetry.space_group_name_H-M   'P 1'
#
loop_
_entity.id
_entity.type
_entity.pdbx_description
1 polymer ?
#
loop_
_entity_poly.entity_id
_entity_poly.type
_entity_poly.pdbx_seq_one_letter_code
_entity_poly.pdbx_strand_id
1 'polypeptide(L)' 'TSGGRHPVSPWGTPTKGYKTRKKNKKSNDYIVKRRK' A
#
# COMPACT_ATOMS: atom_id res chain seq x y z
N THR A 1 7.90 -20.61 11.81
CA THR A 1 7.71 -19.83 10.57
C THR A 1 8.70 -18.67 10.58
N SER A 2 9.57 -18.64 9.57
CA SER A 2 10.77 -17.76 9.44
C SER A 2 10.57 -16.33 9.95
N GLY A 3 11.09 -16.02 11.15
CA GLY A 3 11.04 -14.72 11.82
C GLY A 3 11.93 -13.62 11.22
N GLY A 4 12.08 -13.60 9.88
CA GLY A 4 12.93 -12.65 9.16
C GLY A 4 12.33 -12.08 7.88
N ARG A 5 11.06 -12.39 7.56
CA ARG A 5 10.36 -11.80 6.40
C ARG A 5 9.59 -10.56 6.83
N HIS A 6 9.52 -9.56 5.96
CA HIS A 6 8.63 -8.42 6.15
C HIS A 6 7.19 -8.93 6.38
N PRO A 7 6.42 -8.30 7.28
CA PRO A 7 5.06 -8.73 7.58
C PRO A 7 4.17 -8.57 6.34
N VAL A 8 3.45 -9.64 6.03
CA VAL A 8 2.55 -9.76 4.89
C VAL A 8 1.14 -10.13 5.37
N SER A 9 0.16 -9.86 4.52
CA SER A 9 -1.20 -10.38 4.68
C SER A 9 -1.23 -11.90 4.46
N PRO A 10 -2.35 -12.58 4.78
CA PRO A 10 -2.52 -14.02 4.49
C PRO A 10 -2.32 -14.39 3.01
N TRP A 11 -2.42 -13.41 2.11
CA TRP A 11 -2.28 -13.59 0.66
C TRP A 11 -0.92 -13.09 0.12
N GLY A 12 0.02 -12.73 1.00
CA GLY A 12 1.38 -12.36 0.62
C GLY A 12 1.62 -10.88 0.30
N THR A 13 0.59 -10.02 0.35
CA THR A 13 0.76 -8.58 0.14
C THR A 13 1.48 -7.93 1.34
N PRO A 14 2.53 -7.13 1.16
CA PRO A 14 3.21 -6.48 2.28
C PRO A 14 2.29 -5.54 3.06
N THR A 15 2.27 -5.67 4.39
CA THR A 15 1.34 -4.93 5.25
C THR A 15 1.88 -3.59 5.70
N LYS A 16 3.22 -3.47 5.86
CA LYS A 16 3.86 -2.23 6.32
C LYS A 16 4.40 -1.43 5.14
N GLY A 17 3.97 -0.17 5.01
CA GLY A 17 4.50 0.80 4.04
C GLY A 17 4.04 0.65 2.59
N TYR A 18 3.36 -0.45 2.24
CA TYR A 18 2.92 -0.68 0.86
C TYR A 18 1.72 0.22 0.49
N LYS A 19 1.90 1.06 -0.54
CA LYS A 19 0.83 1.90 -1.08
C LYS A 19 -0.09 1.07 -1.98
N THR A 20 -1.32 0.81 -1.52
CA THR A 20 -2.30 0.00 -2.25
C THR A 20 -3.15 0.79 -3.25
N ARG A 21 -3.09 2.12 -3.25
CA ARG A 21 -3.86 2.96 -4.19
C ARG A 21 -3.31 2.83 -5.62
N LYS A 22 -4.20 2.54 -6.57
CA LYS A 22 -3.88 2.52 -8.02
C LYS A 22 -3.30 3.86 -8.48
N LYS A 23 -2.18 3.80 -9.19
CA LYS A 23 -1.42 4.98 -9.65
C LYS A 23 -2.19 5.87 -10.63
N ASN A 24 -3.01 5.29 -11.51
CA ASN A 24 -3.67 6.00 -12.62
C ASN A 24 -5.18 6.13 -12.43
N LYS A 25 -5.66 6.27 -11.18
CA LYS A 25 -7.08 6.48 -10.92
C LYS A 25 -7.45 7.92 -11.29
N LYS A 26 -8.46 8.13 -12.16
CA LYS A 26 -8.92 9.48 -12.59
C LYS A 26 -9.19 10.43 -11.42
N SER A 27 -9.67 9.91 -10.29
CA SER A 27 -9.89 10.73 -9.10
C SER A 27 -8.61 11.27 -8.44
N ASN A 28 -7.41 10.90 -8.93
CA ASN A 28 -6.16 11.53 -8.52
C ASN A 28 -6.09 13.00 -8.95
N ASP A 29 -6.74 13.38 -10.05
CA ASP A 29 -6.70 14.75 -10.60
C ASP A 29 -7.34 15.77 -9.65
N TYR A 30 -8.28 15.30 -8.82
CA TYR A 30 -8.97 16.12 -7.82
C TYR A 30 -8.32 16.06 -6.42
N ILE A 31 -7.20 15.35 -6.23
CA ILE A 31 -6.53 15.24 -4.92
C ILE A 31 -5.40 16.26 -4.82
N VAL A 32 -5.61 17.31 -4.01
CA VAL A 32 -4.61 18.37 -3.78
C VAL A 32 -3.49 17.93 -2.82
N LYS A 33 -3.82 17.16 -1.77
CA LYS A 33 -2.85 16.71 -0.76
C LYS A 33 -3.18 15.31 -0.25
N ARG A 34 -2.15 14.48 -0.03
CA ARG A 34 -2.28 13.16 0.62
C ARG A 34 -2.33 13.34 2.14
N ARG A 35 -3.01 12.44 2.85
CA ARG A 35 -2.93 12.37 4.32
C ARG A 35 -1.47 12.25 4.77
N LYS A 36 -1.09 13.01 5.79
CA LYS A 36 0.17 12.79 6.52
C LYS A 36 0.05 11.50 7.32
#